data_AF-A0A151TFR6-F1
#
_entry.id   AF-A0A151TFR6-F1
#
_cell.length_a   1.000
_cell.length_b   1.000
_cell.length_c   1.000
_cell.angle_alpha   90.00
_cell.angle_beta   90.00
_cell.angle_gamma   90.00
#
_symmetry.space_group_name_H-M   'P 1'
#
loop_
_entity.id
_entity.type
_entity.pdbx_description
1 polymer ?
#
loop_
_entity_poly.entity_id
_entity_poly.type
_entity_poly.pdbx_seq_one_letter_code
_entity_poly.pdbx_strand_id
1 'polypeptide(L)'
;MYSNQIRTRLLNTLLKLVCGERVGEVINRGLFRNITMMLMDLGPSVYEQEFETHFLQVSTEFYRAESQKFIECCACGDYLKNAEKRLTEEMDRVNHYLDPGTGNKITNVVKKEMIENYMLILIHKENYGLVSMLCYDKYDDLGRMYNLFRRVTDGLSYLYILPKSSYL
;
A
#
# COMPACT_ATOMS: atom_id res chain seq x y z
N MET A 1 -28.14 -2.13 -23.55
CA MET A 1 -27.59 -0.84 -23.06
C MET A 1 -27.63 -0.70 -21.53
N TYR A 2 -28.73 -1.05 -20.83
CA TYR A 2 -28.84 -0.91 -19.36
C TYR A 2 -27.80 -1.70 -18.54
N SER A 3 -27.41 -2.90 -18.99
CA SER A 3 -26.45 -3.77 -18.26
C SER A 3 -25.08 -3.10 -18.05
N ASN A 4 -24.52 -2.45 -19.07
CA ASN A 4 -23.23 -1.76 -18.94
C ASN A 4 -23.30 -0.57 -17.97
N GLN A 5 -24.41 0.17 -17.97
CA GLN A 5 -24.56 1.32 -17.08
C GLN A 5 -24.68 0.89 -15.61
N ILE A 6 -25.37 -0.21 -15.33
CA ILE A 6 -25.46 -0.79 -13.99
C ILE A 6 -24.08 -1.25 -13.53
N ARG A 7 -23.34 -1.96 -14.38
CA ARG A 7 -22.00 -2.47 -14.11
C ARG A 7 -21.01 -1.35 -13.80
N THR A 8 -20.96 -0.31 -14.63
CA THR A 8 -20.12 0.86 -14.39
C THR A 8 -20.50 1.58 -13.09
N ARG A 9 -21.79 1.72 -12.79
CA ARG A 9 -22.24 2.34 -11.52
C ARG A 9 -21.85 1.51 -10.31
N LEU A 10 -21.98 0.18 -10.39
CA LEU A 10 -21.57 -0.73 -9.32
C LEU A 10 -20.07 -0.59 -9.06
N LEU A 11 -19.25 -0.72 -10.10
CA LEU A 11 -17.79 -0.57 -10.03
C LEU A 11 -17.41 0.78 -9.40
N ASN A 12 -17.91 1.89 -9.93
CA ASN A 12 -17.60 3.22 -9.41
C ASN A 12 -18.02 3.39 -7.95
N THR A 13 -19.12 2.76 -7.54
CA THR A 13 -19.58 2.80 -6.14
C THR A 13 -18.63 2.00 -5.24
N LEU A 14 -18.24 0.79 -5.64
CA LEU A 14 -17.28 -0.02 -4.88
C LEU A 14 -15.93 0.69 -4.73
N LEU A 15 -15.38 1.24 -5.82
CA LEU A 15 -14.11 1.97 -5.77
C LEU A 15 -14.20 3.21 -4.86
N LYS A 16 -15.32 3.95 -4.92
CA LYS A 16 -15.55 5.08 -4.00
C LYS A 16 -15.60 4.65 -2.54
N LEU A 17 -16.25 3.53 -2.22
CA LEU A 17 -16.30 3.00 -0.85
C LEU A 17 -14.91 2.61 -0.35
N VAL A 18 -14.08 1.97 -1.19
CA VAL A 18 -12.68 1.66 -0.84
C VAL A 18 -11.90 2.96 -0.56
N CYS A 19 -12.01 3.95 -1.46
CA CYS A 19 -11.30 5.22 -1.28
C CYS A 19 -11.77 5.97 -0.03
N GLY A 20 -13.08 6.01 0.23
CA GLY A 20 -13.66 6.59 1.44
C GLY A 20 -13.13 5.91 2.70
N GLU A 21 -13.11 4.58 2.72
CA GLU A 21 -12.59 3.83 3.87
C GLU A 21 -11.09 4.12 4.12
N ARG A 22 -10.28 4.25 3.07
CA ARG A 22 -8.85 4.60 3.19
C ARG A 22 -8.60 5.96 3.82
N VAL A 23 -9.55 6.88 3.70
CA VAL A 23 -9.49 8.22 4.34
C VAL A 23 -10.25 8.28 5.67
N GLY A 24 -10.75 7.13 6.16
CA GLY A 24 -11.36 7.00 7.47
C GLY A 24 -12.89 7.04 7.48
N GLU A 25 -13.55 7.00 6.33
CA GLU A 25 -15.01 6.90 6.27
C GLU A 25 -15.48 5.49 6.71
N VAL A 26 -16.59 5.45 7.45
CA VAL A 26 -17.22 4.18 7.82
C VAL A 26 -18.06 3.68 6.66
N ILE A 27 -17.73 2.49 6.15
CA ILE A 27 -18.47 1.83 5.07
C ILE A 27 -19.22 0.60 5.58
N ASN A 28 -20.27 0.22 4.85
CA ASN A 28 -20.93 -1.07 5.09
C ASN A 28 -20.11 -2.22 4.48
N ARG A 29 -19.16 -2.75 5.26
CA ARG A 29 -18.30 -3.89 4.86
C ARG A 29 -19.10 -5.15 4.54
N GLY A 30 -20.25 -5.37 5.19
CA GLY A 30 -21.11 -6.52 4.91
C GLY A 30 -21.75 -6.45 3.52
N LEU A 31 -22.24 -5.27 3.12
CA LEU A 31 -22.74 -5.05 1.77
C LEU A 31 -21.63 -5.24 0.73
N PHE A 32 -20.44 -4.69 0.99
CA PHE A 32 -19.29 -4.86 0.10
C PHE A 32 -18.96 -6.34 -0.10
N ARG A 33 -18.88 -7.10 1.01
CA ARG A 33 -18.62 -8.54 1.00
C ARG A 33 -19.68 -9.31 0.20
N ASN A 34 -20.96 -8.98 0.36
CA ASN A 34 -22.01 -9.67 -0.39
C ASN A 34 -21.87 -9.43 -1.90
N ILE A 35 -21.45 -8.24 -2.31
CA ILE A 35 -21.23 -7.90 -3.72
C ILE A 35 -20.00 -8.65 -4.26
N THR A 36 -18.88 -8.66 -3.55
CA THR A 36 -17.66 -9.37 -3.99
C THR A 36 -17.86 -10.88 -4.03
N MET A 37 -18.58 -11.44 -3.06
CA MET A 37 -19.00 -12.85 -3.08
C MET A 37 -19.87 -13.15 -4.30
N MET A 38 -20.87 -12.31 -4.60
CA MET A 38 -21.69 -12.49 -5.80
C MET A 38 -20.88 -12.44 -7.10
N LEU A 39 -19.89 -11.53 -7.21
CA LEU A 39 -19.00 -11.49 -8.38
C LEU A 39 -18.16 -12.77 -8.49
N MET A 40 -17.69 -13.32 -7.37
CA MET A 40 -16.96 -14.59 -7.33
C MET A 40 -17.84 -15.78 -7.69
N ASP A 41 -19.09 -15.80 -7.21
CA ASP A 41 -20.08 -16.86 -7.51
C ASP A 41 -20.44 -16.89 -9.01
N LEU A 42 -20.46 -15.72 -9.67
CA LEU A 42 -20.60 -15.62 -11.13
C LEU A 42 -19.36 -16.10 -11.89
N GLY A 43 -18.20 -16.12 -11.24
CA GLY A 43 -16.96 -16.69 -11.73
C GLY A 43 -15.73 -15.88 -11.33
N PRO A 44 -14.57 -16.52 -11.05
CA PRO A 44 -13.34 -15.80 -10.69
C PRO A 44 -12.91 -14.75 -11.72
N SER A 45 -13.09 -15.03 -13.01
CA SER A 45 -12.79 -14.07 -14.09
C SER A 45 -13.73 -12.85 -14.08
N VAL A 46 -14.96 -13.01 -13.60
CA VAL A 46 -15.91 -11.90 -13.45
C VAL A 46 -15.46 -10.98 -12.34
N TYR A 47 -15.12 -11.52 -11.16
CA TYR A 47 -14.54 -10.72 -10.07
C TYR A 47 -13.26 -9.99 -10.50
N GLU A 48 -12.36 -10.68 -11.20
CA GLU A 48 -11.09 -10.10 -11.65
C GLU A 48 -11.28 -8.93 -12.63
N GLN A 49 -12.13 -9.12 -13.65
CA GLN A 49 -12.35 -8.12 -14.69
C GLN A 49 -13.24 -6.97 -14.23
N GLU A 50 -14.30 -7.28 -13.49
CA GLU A 50 -15.32 -6.30 -13.11
C GLU A 50 -14.94 -5.49 -11.87
N PHE A 51 -13.99 -5.98 -11.05
CA PHE A 51 -13.61 -5.30 -9.82
C PHE A 51 -12.10 -5.30 -9.57
N GLU A 52 -11.46 -6.48 -9.42
CA GLU A 52 -10.11 -6.57 -8.86
C GLU A 52 -9.07 -5.77 -9.65
N THR A 53 -9.11 -5.86 -10.98
CA THR A 53 -8.18 -5.14 -11.86
C THR A 53 -8.27 -3.63 -11.64
N HIS A 54 -9.49 -3.10 -11.60
CA HIS A 54 -9.75 -1.68 -11.39
C HIS A 54 -9.40 -1.25 -9.97
N PHE A 55 -9.70 -2.10 -8.98
CA PHE A 55 -9.31 -1.90 -7.58
C PHE A 55 -7.79 -1.75 -7.45
N LEU A 56 -7.00 -2.64 -8.06
CA LEU A 56 -5.54 -2.58 -8.02
C LEU A 56 -4.99 -1.34 -8.74
N GLN A 57 -5.61 -0.93 -9.85
CA GLN A 57 -5.24 0.29 -10.59
C GLN A 57 -5.44 1.53 -9.73
N VAL A 58 -6.64 1.76 -9.18
CA VAL A 58 -6.88 2.94 -8.33
C VAL A 58 -6.08 2.89 -7.03
N SER A 59 -5.75 1.70 -6.53
CA SER A 59 -4.87 1.52 -5.38
C SER A 59 -3.43 1.94 -5.68
N THR A 60 -2.94 1.61 -6.88
CA THR A 60 -1.62 2.03 -7.35
C THR A 60 -1.54 3.55 -7.37
N GLU A 61 -2.53 4.21 -7.97
CA GLU A 61 -2.59 5.67 -8.03
C GLU A 61 -2.71 6.32 -6.65
N PHE A 62 -3.55 5.76 -5.78
CA PHE A 62 -3.71 6.22 -4.41
C PHE A 62 -2.40 6.18 -3.63
N TYR A 63 -1.72 5.03 -3.61
CA TYR A 63 -0.49 4.87 -2.84
C TYR A 63 0.70 5.63 -3.43
N ARG A 64 0.73 5.83 -4.75
CA ARG A 64 1.71 6.72 -5.37
C ARG A 64 1.54 8.16 -4.91
N ALA A 65 0.32 8.68 -4.98
CA ALA A 65 0.03 10.06 -4.57
C ALA A 65 0.26 10.28 -3.07
N GLU A 66 -0.14 9.32 -2.24
CA GLU A 66 0.10 9.36 -0.80
C GLU A 66 1.61 9.36 -0.48
N SER A 67 2.38 8.48 -1.13
CA SER A 67 3.83 8.43 -0.92
C SER A 67 4.54 9.71 -1.33
N GLN A 68 4.18 10.30 -2.47
CA GLN A 68 4.74 11.60 -2.90
C GLN A 68 4.51 12.67 -1.83
N LYS A 69 3.27 12.79 -1.33
CA LYS A 69 2.91 13.74 -0.28
C LYS A 69 3.70 13.48 1.02
N PHE A 70 3.81 12.24 1.46
CA PHE A 70 4.49 11.92 2.71
C PHE A 70 6.02 12.05 2.61
N ILE A 71 6.62 11.77 1.45
CA ILE A 71 8.05 11.99 1.24
C ILE A 71 8.41 13.47 1.36
N GLU A 72 7.54 14.37 0.90
CA GLU A 72 7.76 15.81 1.00
C GLU A 72 7.54 16.32 2.42
N CYS A 73 6.46 15.89 3.08
CA CYS A 73 5.98 16.52 4.32
C CYS A 73 6.37 15.80 5.62
N CYS A 74 6.78 14.54 5.59
CA CYS A 74 6.95 13.73 6.81
C CYS A 74 8.43 13.40 7.10
N ALA A 75 8.73 13.19 8.38
CA ALA A 75 9.97 12.53 8.78
C ALA A 75 9.97 11.07 8.30
N CYS A 76 11.15 10.51 8.04
CA CYS A 76 11.28 9.15 7.51
C CYS A 76 10.64 8.09 8.43
N GLY A 77 10.81 8.22 9.77
CA GLY A 77 10.16 7.33 10.73
C GLY A 77 8.64 7.33 10.63
N ASP A 78 8.02 8.50 10.47
CA ASP A 78 6.56 8.63 10.33
C ASP A 78 6.07 8.09 8.98
N TYR A 79 6.85 8.29 7.91
CA TYR A 79 6.57 7.66 6.63
C TYR A 79 6.54 6.13 6.75
N LEU A 80 7.56 5.53 7.38
CA LEU A 80 7.66 4.08 7.56
C LEU A 80 6.50 3.53 8.39
N LYS A 81 6.11 4.22 9.47
CA LYS A 81 4.92 3.87 10.27
C LYS A 81 3.64 3.88 9.43
N ASN A 82 3.48 4.88 8.56
CA ASN A 82 2.32 4.94 7.66
C ASN A 82 2.33 3.78 6.65
N ALA A 83 3.48 3.44 6.06
CA ALA A 83 3.59 2.30 5.15
C ALA A 83 3.24 0.97 5.85
N GLU A 84 3.69 0.74 7.09
CA GLU A 84 3.29 -0.42 7.90
C GLU A 84 1.78 -0.45 8.14
N LYS A 85 1.22 0.69 8.55
CA LYS A 85 -0.22 0.83 8.79
C LYS A 85 -1.03 0.51 7.52
N ARG A 86 -0.65 1.03 6.36
CA ARG A 86 -1.34 0.75 5.08
C ARG A 86 -1.30 -0.73 4.70
N LEU A 87 -0.18 -1.42 4.93
CA LEU A 87 -0.11 -2.87 4.73
C LEU A 87 -1.09 -3.63 5.63
N THR A 88 -1.19 -3.26 6.90
CA THR A 88 -2.17 -3.86 7.84
C THR A 88 -3.60 -3.57 7.41
N GLU A 89 -3.91 -2.33 7.07
CA GLU A 89 -5.25 -1.92 6.63
C GLU A 89 -5.71 -2.65 5.36
N GLU A 90 -4.82 -2.87 4.39
CA GLU A 90 -5.16 -3.65 3.19
C GLU A 90 -5.35 -5.14 3.49
N MET A 91 -4.56 -5.72 4.40
CA MET A 91 -4.78 -7.10 4.80
C MET A 91 -6.09 -7.27 5.57
N ASP A 92 -6.44 -6.31 6.43
CA ASP A 92 -7.74 -6.28 7.09
C ASP A 92 -8.86 -6.18 6.06
N ARG A 93 -8.73 -5.29 5.06
CA ARG A 93 -9.68 -5.14 3.96
C ARG A 93 -9.91 -6.46 3.23
N VAL A 94 -8.83 -7.16 2.90
CA VAL A 94 -8.90 -8.47 2.24
C VAL A 94 -9.67 -9.46 3.10
N ASN A 95 -9.29 -9.59 4.37
CA ASN A 95 -9.92 -10.52 5.31
C ASN A 95 -11.41 -10.26 5.53
N HIS A 96 -11.84 -9.00 5.45
CA HIS A 96 -13.23 -8.64 5.71
C HIS A 96 -14.15 -8.81 4.49
N TYR A 97 -13.69 -8.45 3.29
CA TYR A 97 -14.62 -8.34 2.16
C TYR A 97 -14.04 -8.56 0.76
N LEU A 98 -12.76 -8.90 0.58
CA LEU A 98 -12.21 -9.24 -0.74
C LEU A 98 -11.95 -10.75 -0.87
N ASP A 99 -11.70 -11.19 -2.09
CA ASP A 99 -11.19 -12.54 -2.31
C ASP A 99 -9.77 -12.69 -1.71
N PRO A 100 -9.45 -13.81 -1.04
CA PRO A 100 -8.11 -14.05 -0.49
C PRO A 100 -6.98 -13.99 -1.54
N GLY A 101 -7.27 -14.34 -2.80
CA GLY A 101 -6.33 -14.24 -3.92
C GLY A 101 -5.90 -12.81 -4.23
N THR A 102 -6.70 -11.81 -3.84
CA THR A 102 -6.36 -10.39 -3.96
C THR A 102 -5.26 -9.97 -2.99
N GLY A 103 -5.09 -10.68 -1.86
CA GLY A 103 -4.20 -10.29 -0.76
C GLY A 103 -2.75 -10.06 -1.18
N ASN A 104 -2.18 -10.99 -1.95
CA ASN A 104 -0.82 -10.86 -2.45
C ASN A 104 -0.70 -9.71 -3.48
N LYS A 105 -1.71 -9.53 -4.33
CA LYS A 105 -1.72 -8.51 -5.38
C LYS A 105 -1.73 -7.10 -4.78
N ILE A 106 -2.63 -6.82 -3.84
CA ILE A 106 -2.70 -5.50 -3.18
C ILE A 106 -1.49 -5.23 -2.29
N THR A 107 -0.99 -6.26 -1.58
CA THR A 107 0.23 -6.13 -0.79
C THR A 107 1.42 -5.73 -1.65
N ASN A 108 1.55 -6.30 -2.86
CA ASN A 108 2.61 -5.94 -3.79
C ASN A 108 2.46 -4.50 -4.31
N VAL A 109 1.23 -4.03 -4.55
CA VAL A 109 0.98 -2.62 -4.90
C VAL A 109 1.49 -1.69 -3.80
N VAL A 110 1.11 -1.93 -2.54
CA VAL A 110 1.57 -1.11 -1.40
C VAL A 110 3.09 -1.15 -1.26
N LYS A 111 3.69 -2.34 -1.34
CA LYS A 111 5.16 -2.49 -1.29
C LYS A 111 5.86 -1.72 -2.41
N LYS A 112 5.37 -1.83 -3.63
CA LYS A 112 5.96 -1.16 -4.79
C LYS A 112 5.86 0.35 -4.67
N GLU A 113 4.65 0.85 -4.44
CA GLU A 113 4.35 2.28 -4.49
C GLU A 113 4.70 3.02 -3.19
N MET A 114 4.85 2.35 -2.04
CA MET A 114 5.26 3.00 -0.79
C MET A 114 6.67 2.65 -0.32
N ILE A 115 7.24 1.52 -0.73
CA ILE A 115 8.56 1.09 -0.22
C ILE A 115 9.58 1.13 -1.35
N GLU A 116 9.44 0.24 -2.32
CA GLU A 116 10.45 -0.02 -3.36
C GLU A 116 10.82 1.24 -4.14
N ASN A 117 9.82 2.01 -4.60
CA ASN A 117 10.06 3.22 -5.40
C ASN A 117 10.76 4.35 -4.62
N TYR A 118 10.75 4.31 -3.28
CA TYR A 118 11.23 5.40 -2.43
C TYR A 118 12.39 5.01 -1.51
N MET A 119 12.91 3.78 -1.60
CA MET A 119 13.95 3.26 -0.72
C MET A 119 15.18 4.18 -0.64
N LEU A 120 15.73 4.54 -1.81
CA LEU A 120 16.91 5.41 -1.88
C LEU A 120 16.64 6.79 -1.30
N ILE A 121 15.45 7.34 -1.53
CA ILE A 121 15.05 8.64 -1.00
C ILE A 121 14.96 8.58 0.53
N LEU A 122 14.31 7.56 1.09
CA LEU A 122 14.16 7.37 2.53
C LEU A 122 15.50 7.17 3.24
N ILE A 123 16.43 6.45 2.58
CA ILE A 123 17.79 6.24 3.08
C ILE A 123 18.56 7.57 3.15
N HIS A 124 18.56 8.34 2.06
CA HIS A 124 19.39 9.54 1.90
C HIS A 124 18.70 10.83 2.35
N LYS A 125 17.46 10.77 2.86
CA LYS A 125 16.70 11.95 3.25
C LYS A 125 17.49 12.78 4.26
N GLU A 126 17.75 14.04 3.91
CA GLU A 126 18.54 14.93 4.74
C GLU A 126 17.92 15.06 6.14
N ASN A 127 18.74 14.99 7.20
CA ASN A 127 18.36 15.09 8.61
C ASN A 127 17.35 14.05 9.16
N TYR A 128 16.76 13.20 8.31
CA TYR A 128 15.72 12.25 8.71
C TYR A 128 15.95 10.82 8.22
N GLY A 129 16.91 10.59 7.32
CA GLY A 129 17.21 9.28 6.73
C GLY A 129 18.02 8.35 7.64
N LEU A 130 18.60 7.31 7.04
CA LEU A 130 19.26 6.22 7.78
C LEU A 130 20.36 6.73 8.73
N VAL A 131 21.23 7.62 8.23
CA VAL A 131 22.35 8.17 9.03
C VAL A 131 21.83 8.94 10.24
N SER A 132 20.79 9.75 10.08
CA SER A 132 20.16 10.48 11.20
C SER A 132 19.58 9.51 12.22
N MET A 133 18.86 8.46 11.79
CA MET A 133 18.32 7.46 12.70
C MET A 133 19.42 6.74 13.51
N LEU A 134 20.59 6.49 12.90
CA LEU A 134 21.75 5.92 13.59
C LEU A 134 22.37 6.91 14.58
N CYS A 135 22.59 8.17 14.18
CA CYS A 135 23.21 9.19 15.02
C CYS A 135 22.37 9.56 16.25
N TYR A 136 21.05 9.44 16.17
CA TYR A 136 20.11 9.79 17.24
C TYR A 136 19.47 8.56 17.91
N ASP A 137 20.07 7.37 17.75
CA ASP A 137 19.63 6.14 18.44
C ASP A 137 18.13 5.79 18.23
N LYS A 138 17.59 6.07 17.04
CA LYS A 138 16.18 5.80 16.69
C LYS A 138 15.95 4.33 16.32
N TYR A 139 16.28 3.42 17.24
CA TYR A 139 16.27 1.98 17.01
C TYR A 139 14.92 1.41 16.55
N ASP A 140 13.80 1.96 17.03
CA ASP A 140 12.46 1.54 16.58
C ASP A 140 12.25 1.85 15.09
N ASP A 141 12.65 3.04 14.64
CA ASP A 141 12.50 3.46 13.24
C ASP A 141 13.48 2.69 12.34
N LEU A 142 14.69 2.40 12.83
CA LEU A 142 15.64 1.50 12.15
C LEU A 142 15.07 0.09 11.99
N GLY A 143 14.45 -0.44 13.05
CA GLY A 143 13.76 -1.73 13.02
C GLY A 143 12.65 -1.77 11.98
N ARG A 144 11.83 -0.71 11.89
CA ARG A 144 10.80 -0.55 10.85
C ARG A 144 11.41 -0.51 9.46
N MET A 145 12.45 0.29 9.25
CA MET A 145 13.13 0.40 7.96
C MET A 145 13.64 -0.98 7.49
N TYR A 146 14.34 -1.71 8.37
CA TYR A 146 14.83 -3.06 8.08
C TYR A 146 13.67 -4.03 7.76
N ASN A 147 12.62 -4.02 8.58
CA ASN A 147 11.47 -4.92 8.41
C ASN A 147 10.63 -4.65 7.16
N LEU A 148 10.58 -3.40 6.70
CA LEU A 148 9.95 -3.04 5.44
C LEU A 148 10.84 -3.39 4.25
N PHE A 149 12.13 -3.10 4.33
CA PHE A 149 13.06 -3.31 3.21
C PHE A 149 13.34 -4.79 2.95
N ARG A 150 13.32 -5.66 3.98
CA ARG A 150 13.39 -7.12 3.78
C ARG A 150 12.20 -7.72 3.02
N ARG A 151 11.10 -6.98 2.85
CA ARG A 151 9.87 -7.44 2.19
C ARG A 151 9.85 -7.17 0.69
N VAL A 152 10.85 -6.45 0.17
CA VAL A 152 11.00 -6.10 -1.25
C VAL A 152 12.33 -6.66 -1.79
N THR A 153 12.35 -6.98 -3.09
CA THR A 153 13.51 -7.57 -3.75
C THR A 153 14.71 -6.63 -3.65
N ASP A 154 15.88 -7.19 -3.31
CA ASP A 154 17.13 -6.46 -3.10
C ASP A 154 17.09 -5.35 -2.05
N GLY A 155 16.01 -5.24 -1.26
CA GLY A 155 15.81 -4.10 -0.38
C GLY A 155 16.89 -3.94 0.70
N LEU A 156 17.38 -5.06 1.25
CA LEU A 156 18.45 -5.03 2.24
C LEU A 156 19.79 -4.59 1.66
N SER A 157 20.04 -4.81 0.36
CA SER A 157 21.30 -4.42 -0.27
C SER A 157 21.53 -2.91 -0.16
N TYR A 158 20.46 -2.12 -0.26
CA TYR A 158 20.50 -0.66 -0.12
C TYR A 158 20.91 -0.18 1.28
N LEU A 159 20.63 -0.96 2.33
CA LEU A 159 21.06 -0.62 3.70
C LEU A 159 22.56 -0.90 3.91
N TYR A 160 23.10 -1.91 3.23
CA TYR A 160 24.51 -2.31 3.37
C TYR A 160 25.49 -1.53 2.49
N ILE A 161 25.01 -0.71 1.55
CA ILE A 161 25.88 0.09 0.67
C ILE A 161 26.43 1.34 1.37
N LEU A 162 25.70 1.89 2.35
CA LEU A 162 26.10 3.13 3.03
C LEU A 162 27.32 3.11 3.95
N PRO A 163 27.73 2.01 4.61
CA PRO A 163 28.89 2.05 5.50
C PRO A 163 30.23 2.26 4.79
N LYS A 164 30.29 2.27 3.44
CA LYS A 164 31.56 2.33 2.70
C LYS A 164 31.95 3.72 2.17
N SER A 165 31.04 4.68 2.08
CA SER A 165 31.33 6.00 1.51
C SER A 165 31.41 7.15 2.51
N SER A 166 31.17 6.91 3.80
CA SER A 166 31.26 7.94 4.85
C SER A 166 32.58 7.91 5.63
N TYR A 167 33.56 7.12 5.18
CA TYR A 167 34.89 6.99 5.80
C TYR A 167 36.04 7.31 4.83
N LEU A 168 35.77 8.05 3.75
CA LEU A 168 36.79 8.61 2.85
C LEU A 168 36.60 10.12 2.72
#